data_AF-A0A951QFS0-F1
#
_entry.id   AF-A0A951QFS0-F1
#
_cell.length_a   1.000
_cell.length_b   1.000
_cell.length_c   1.000
_cell.angle_alpha   90.00
_cell.angle_beta   90.00
_cell.angle_gamma   90.00
#
_symmetry.space_group_name_H-M   'P 1'
#
loop_
_entity.id
_entity.type
_entity.pdbx_description
1 polymer ?
#
loop_
_entity_poly.entity_id
_entity_poly.type
_entity_poly.pdbx_seq_one_letter_code
_entity_poly.pdbx_strand_id
1 'polypeptide(L)' 'MIVSKKFSITVPDEVFTLMEEWAEKQGRPTANLAAYLVEAGLRAAMDKQEFVPKKKSKDGSHQ' A
#
# COMPACT_ATOMS: atom_id res chain seq x y z
N MET A 1 13.73 8.71 -10.24
CA MET A 1 12.35 8.37 -10.65
C MET A 1 11.78 7.43 -9.60
N ILE A 2 10.67 7.78 -8.94
CA ILE A 2 9.96 6.84 -8.08
C ILE A 2 9.21 5.89 -9.02
N VAL A 3 9.51 4.60 -8.96
CA VAL A 3 8.86 3.59 -9.81
C VAL A 3 7.74 2.95 -9.00
N SER A 4 6.50 3.27 -9.36
CA SER A 4 5.32 2.60 -8.81
C SER A 4 5.15 1.22 -9.46
N LYS A 5 4.86 0.19 -8.66
CA LYS A 5 4.50 -1.14 -9.16
C LYS A 5 2.99 -1.33 -8.97
N LYS A 6 2.30 -1.80 -10.02
CA LYS A 6 0.87 -2.11 -9.98
C LYS A 6 0.67 -3.61 -9.73
N PHE A 7 -0.26 -3.93 -8.84
CA PHE A 7 -0.73 -5.29 -8.60
C PHE A 7 -2.21 -5.24 -8.18
N SER A 8 -2.89 -6.38 -8.16
CA SER A 8 -4.27 -6.51 -7.71
C SER A 8 -4.32 -7.08 -6.30
N ILE A 9 -5.26 -6.61 -5.48
CA ILE A 9 -5.57 -7.16 -4.16
C ILE A 9 -7.02 -7.63 -4.14
N THR A 10 -7.28 -8.70 -3.40
CA THR A 10 -8.64 -9.17 -3.09
C THR A 10 -8.88 -8.94 -1.61
N VAL A 11 -10.03 -8.34 -1.29
CA VAL A 11 -10.48 -8.06 0.07
C VAL A 11 -11.90 -8.56 0.25
N PRO A 12 -12.37 -8.81 1.48
CA PRO A 12 -13.78 -9.10 1.73
C PRO A 12 -14.68 -7.96 1.25
N ASP A 13 -15.90 -8.30 0.81
CA ASP A 13 -16.85 -7.31 0.28
C ASP A 13 -17.13 -6.17 1.27
N GLU A 14 -17.32 -6.50 2.55
CA GLU A 14 -17.54 -5.52 3.63
C GLU A 14 -16.39 -4.50 3.72
N VAL A 15 -15.14 -4.96 3.55
CA VAL A 15 -13.96 -4.07 3.56
C VAL A 15 -13.98 -3.16 2.34
N PHE A 16 -14.35 -3.68 1.18
CA PHE A 16 -14.43 -2.87 -0.05
C PHE A 16 -15.50 -1.78 0.07
N THR A 17 -16.69 -2.10 0.59
CA THR A 17 -17.77 -1.12 0.82
C THR A 17 -17.30 0.02 1.73
N LEU A 18 -16.67 -0.30 2.86
CA LEU A 18 -16.13 0.72 3.77
C LEU A 18 -15.06 1.60 3.11
N MET A 19 -14.24 1.01 2.23
CA MET A 19 -13.25 1.75 1.46
C MET A 19 -13.91 2.68 0.44
N GLU A 20 -14.96 2.25 -0.26
CA GLU A 20 -15.70 3.09 -1.21
C GLU A 20 -16.31 4.31 -0.51
N GLU A 21 -17.01 4.10 0.61
CA GLU A 21 -17.61 5.18 1.40
C GLU A 21 -16.55 6.19 1.88
N TRP A 22 -15.38 5.70 2.31
CA TRP A 22 -14.32 6.58 2.79
C TRP A 22 -13.60 7.32 1.66
N ALA A 23 -13.45 6.68 0.50
CA ALA A 23 -12.86 7.30 -0.68
C ALA A 23 -13.77 8.41 -1.23
N GLU A 24 -15.08 8.17 -1.25
CA GLU A 24 -16.10 9.15 -1.65
C GLU A 24 -16.05 10.39 -0.75
N LYS A 25 -16.00 10.22 0.57
CA LYS A 25 -15.87 11.33 1.54
C LYS A 25 -14.63 12.19 1.31
N GLN A 26 -13.57 11.64 0.70
CA GLN A 26 -12.33 12.35 0.38
C GLN A 26 -12.29 12.89 -1.05
N GLY A 27 -13.31 12.61 -1.87
CA GLY A 27 -13.33 12.98 -3.29
C GLY A 27 -12.23 12.31 -4.11
N ARG A 28 -11.87 11.05 -3.78
CA ARG A 28 -10.80 10.32 -4.48
C ARG A 28 -11.23 8.92 -4.93
N PRO A 29 -10.57 8.34 -5.95
CA PRO A 29 -10.83 6.95 -6.35
C PRO A 29 -10.49 5.94 -5.26
N THR A 30 -11.28 4.87 -5.13
CA THR A 30 -11.07 3.77 -4.18
C THR A 30 -9.68 3.13 -4.33
N ALA A 31 -9.18 3.00 -5.56
CA ALA A 31 -7.82 2.49 -5.82
C ALA A 31 -6.71 3.38 -5.23
N ASN A 32 -6.89 4.70 -5.24
CA ASN A 32 -5.94 5.63 -4.64
C ASN A 32 -5.99 5.54 -3.10
N LEU A 33 -7.18 5.35 -2.53
CA LEU A 33 -7.30 5.03 -1.11
C LEU A 33 -6.59 3.73 -0.76
N ALA A 34 -6.77 2.67 -1.55
CA ALA A 34 -6.10 1.39 -1.34
C ALA A 34 -4.57 1.55 -1.32
N ALA A 35 -4.01 2.27 -2.31
CA ALA A 35 -2.58 2.54 -2.38
C ALA A 35 -2.06 3.27 -1.13
N TYR A 36 -2.78 4.30 -0.68
CA TYR A 36 -2.45 5.03 0.55
C TYR A 36 -2.50 4.13 1.79
N LEU A 37 -3.52 3.29 1.93
CA LEU A 37 -3.67 2.41 3.10
C LEU A 37 -2.59 1.35 3.18
N VAL A 38 -2.18 0.79 2.04
CA VAL A 38 -1.05 -0.14 1.97
C VAL A 38 0.24 0.54 2.46
N GLU A 39 0.51 1.77 2.01
CA GLU A 39 1.70 2.52 2.46
C GLU A 39 1.61 2.90 3.95
N ALA A 40 0.46 3.39 4.40
CA ALA A 40 0.23 3.78 5.78
C ALA A 40 0.37 2.58 6.74
N GLY A 41 -0.15 1.41 6.35
CA GLY A 41 -0.01 0.17 7.11
C GLY A 41 1.45 -0.28 7.25
N LEU A 42 2.23 -0.21 6.17
CA LEU A 42 3.66 -0.52 6.23
C LEU A 42 4.43 0.48 7.13
N ARG A 43 4.11 1.77 7.03
CA ARG A 43 4.70 2.80 7.89
C ARG A 43 4.39 2.53 9.37
N ALA A 44 3.13 2.25 9.69
CA ALA A 44 2.72 1.93 11.06
C ALA A 44 3.43 0.67 11.60
N ALA A 45 3.60 -0.37 10.78
CA ALA A 45 4.33 -1.58 11.17
C ALA A 45 5.83 -1.31 11.42
N MET A 46 6.46 -0.41 10.65
CA MET A 46 7.84 0.01 10.89
C MET A 46 7.97 0.83 12.18
N ASP A 47 7.06 1.78 12.41
CA ASP A 47 7.06 2.61 13.62
C ASP A 47 6.86 1.77 14.89
N LYS A 48 6.06 0.70 14.80
CA LYS A 48 5.84 -0.26 15.89
C LYS A 48 6.92 -1.34 16.00
N GLN A 49 7.95 -1.32 15.15
CA GLN A 49 8.98 -2.36 15.05
C GLN A 49 8.44 -3.78 14.76
N GLU A 50 7.21 -3.91 14.25
CA GLU A 50 6.60 -5.18 13.81
C GLU A 50 7.19 -5.65 12.48
N PHE A 51 7.69 -4.70 11.69
CA PHE A 51 8.35 -4.97 10.41
C PHE A 51 9.66 -4.19 10.32
N VAL A 52 10.76 -4.90 10.10
CA VAL A 52 12.06 -4.31 9.78
C VAL A 52 12.35 -4.58 8.30
N PRO A 53 12.37 -3.57 7.43
CA PRO A 53 12.70 -3.79 6.02
C PRO A 53 14.12 -4.30 5.92
N LYS A 54 14.32 -5.43 5.23
CA LYS A 54 15.66 -5.84 4.81
C LYS A 54 16.21 -4.72 3.92
N LYS A 55 17.34 -4.10 4.32
CA LYS A 55 18.08 -3.20 3.43
C LYS A 55 18.28 -3.94 2.11
N LYS A 56 17.77 -3.39 1.01
CA LYS A 56 18.12 -3.90 -0.31
C LYS A 56 19.63 -3.77 -0.44
N SER A 57 20.36 -4.88 -0.34
CA SER A 57 21.69 -4.99 -0.92
C SER A 57 21.53 -4.59 -2.38
N LYS A 58 22.20 -3.51 -2.81
CA LYS A 58 22.40 -3.26 -4.23
C LYS A 58 23.32 -4.37 -4.75
N ASP A 59 22.74 -5.47 -5.18
CA ASP A 59 23.38 -6.53 -5.96
C ASP A 59 22.26 -7.22 -6.77
N GLY A 60 22.23 -7.24 -8.11
CA GLY A 60 23.23 -6.83 -9.07
C GLY A 60 22.64 -6.30 -10.38
N SER A 61 23.49 -5.55 -11.07
CA SER A 61 23.51 -5.45 -12.53
C SER A 61 24.09 -6.76 -13.11
N HIS A 62 23.69 -7.13 -14.33
CA HIS A 62 23.96 -8.37 -15.11
C HIS A 62 22.92 -9.46 -14.83
N GLN A 63 22.13 -9.90 -15.82
CA GLN A 63 22.52 -10.33 -17.16
C GLN A 63 21.47 -9.99 -18.22
#